data_AF-A0A090PYQ2-F1
#
_entry.id   AF-A0A090PYQ2-F1
#
_cell.length_a   1.000
_cell.length_b   1.000
_cell.length_c   1.000
_cell.angle_alpha   90.00
_cell.angle_beta   90.00
_cell.angle_gamma   90.00
#
_symmetry.space_group_name_H-M   'P 1'
#
loop_
_entity.id
_entity.type
_entity.pdbx_description
1 polymer ?
#
loop_
_entity_poly.entity_id
_entity_poly.type
_entity_poly.pdbx_seq_one_letter_code
_entity_poly.pdbx_strand_id
1 'polypeptide(L)'
;MSQEVRVRFAPSPTGPLHIGGVRTALFNYLFAKKHKGTFILRIEDTDQNRYVPGAEQYIIDALNWCGIPFDEGIGKEGNFGPYRQSERKESYKKYALELIEKGAAYYAFDTAQELNEARATAESQKKNFIYNHTTRDQFTNSLTLTPEEVQQRLDNGEDYVIRFKPQIKNLGLFDEIRKGIQIDTSLLDDKILFKSDGMPTYHLANVVDDHNMQITHVIRGEEWLPSMALHVLLYESFGWQIPSFAHLPLILKPTGKGKLSKRDGAKFGFPVFPLEWHDDKENETFNGYREDGYLPSAVINMLAFLGWNPGTEQELFNLDELIEQFDLSQVNSSGAKFDPDKAKWFQQQYFVEQDDAVIGAAFAKALQSENINYGSQDYVNLVVGLVKERAVFLDDLFELAGFFFEAPKEFDEKNAKKAWKESTSDLMNQLIEVIEKTDDDTASGLSDSIKGWMKSNELGFGKIMMPMRLSLVGSLMGPDVFEIASMIGKNETISRLKTAISILG
;
A
#
# COMPACT_ATOMS: atom_id res chain seq x y z
N MET A 1 -7.73 -31.22 -19.26
CA MET A 1 -6.68 -30.19 -19.05
C MET A 1 -7.26 -29.22 -18.04
N SER A 2 -6.54 -28.89 -16.97
CA SER A 2 -7.00 -27.86 -16.02
C SER A 2 -7.15 -26.53 -16.74
N GLN A 3 -8.23 -25.80 -16.49
CA GLN A 3 -8.44 -24.44 -17.01
C GLN A 3 -7.26 -23.55 -16.57
N GLU A 4 -6.71 -22.75 -17.49
CA GLU A 4 -5.64 -21.80 -17.17
C GLU A 4 -6.16 -20.75 -16.18
N VAL A 5 -5.40 -20.50 -15.11
CA VAL A 5 -5.79 -19.50 -14.10
C VAL A 5 -5.70 -18.11 -14.71
N ARG A 6 -6.81 -17.38 -14.66
CA ARG A 6 -6.90 -15.96 -15.04
C ARG A 6 -7.58 -15.19 -13.93
N VAL A 7 -6.96 -14.09 -13.52
CA VAL A 7 -7.45 -13.19 -12.47
C VAL A 7 -7.28 -11.75 -12.90
N ARG A 8 -7.97 -10.83 -12.23
CA ARG A 8 -7.91 -9.40 -12.58
C ARG A 8 -7.88 -8.49 -11.35
N PHE A 9 -7.04 -7.47 -11.44
CA PHE A 9 -7.19 -6.27 -10.65
C PHE A 9 -8.04 -5.26 -11.45
N ALA A 10 -9.20 -4.91 -10.91
CA ALA A 10 -10.20 -4.09 -11.59
C ALA A 10 -10.53 -2.80 -10.81
N PRO A 11 -9.61 -1.82 -10.74
CA PRO A 11 -9.84 -0.55 -10.05
C PRO A 11 -10.67 0.42 -10.91
N SER A 12 -11.50 1.23 -10.24
CA SER A 12 -12.07 2.42 -10.86
C SER A 12 -11.08 3.60 -10.76
N PRO A 13 -10.91 4.42 -11.81
CA PRO A 13 -9.98 5.56 -11.81
C PRO A 13 -10.60 6.78 -11.11
N THR A 14 -10.88 6.66 -9.81
CA THR A 14 -11.59 7.68 -9.02
C THR A 14 -10.70 8.38 -7.99
N GLY A 15 -9.38 8.34 -8.20
CA GLY A 15 -8.36 8.87 -7.30
C GLY A 15 -7.19 7.89 -7.12
N PRO A 16 -6.32 8.12 -6.11
CA PRO A 16 -5.12 7.31 -5.92
C PRO A 16 -5.44 5.90 -5.41
N LEU A 17 -4.55 4.96 -5.72
CA LEU A 17 -4.64 3.59 -5.25
C LEU A 17 -4.30 3.49 -3.76
N HIS A 18 -5.29 3.25 -2.91
CA HIS A 18 -5.08 2.97 -1.49
C HIS A 18 -4.34 1.63 -1.28
N ILE A 19 -3.56 1.47 -0.21
CA ILE A 19 -2.82 0.23 0.09
C ILE A 19 -3.69 -1.05 0.15
N GLY A 20 -4.97 -0.92 0.49
CA GLY A 20 -5.93 -2.03 0.41
C GLY A 20 -6.19 -2.52 -1.02
N GLY A 21 -6.16 -1.60 -1.99
CA GLY A 21 -6.18 -1.92 -3.42
C GLY A 21 -4.86 -2.52 -3.87
N VAL A 22 -3.71 -2.00 -3.41
CA VAL A 22 -2.39 -2.60 -3.68
C VAL A 22 -2.33 -4.05 -3.17
N ARG A 23 -2.81 -4.33 -1.96
CA ARG A 23 -2.90 -5.70 -1.42
C ARG A 23 -3.80 -6.59 -2.28
N THR A 24 -4.91 -6.06 -2.77
CA THR A 24 -5.79 -6.81 -3.69
C THR A 24 -5.06 -7.14 -4.99
N ALA A 25 -4.34 -6.17 -5.57
CA ALA A 25 -3.51 -6.40 -6.76
C ALA A 25 -2.40 -7.43 -6.48
N LEU A 26 -1.71 -7.32 -5.34
CA LEU A 26 -0.67 -8.27 -4.91
C LEU A 26 -1.21 -9.69 -4.80
N PHE A 27 -2.34 -9.93 -4.12
CA PHE A 27 -2.87 -11.29 -3.99
C PHE A 27 -3.35 -11.87 -5.32
N ASN A 28 -3.89 -11.05 -6.21
CA ASN A 28 -4.18 -11.50 -7.59
C ASN A 28 -2.87 -11.86 -8.32
N TYR A 29 -1.84 -11.02 -8.23
CA TYR A 29 -0.53 -11.26 -8.85
C TYR A 29 0.11 -12.55 -8.33
N LEU A 30 0.24 -12.71 -7.02
CA LEU A 30 0.83 -13.90 -6.39
C LEU A 30 0.08 -15.17 -6.79
N PHE A 31 -1.26 -15.15 -6.74
CA PHE A 31 -2.09 -16.27 -7.16
C PHE A 31 -1.88 -16.64 -8.64
N ALA A 32 -1.91 -15.64 -9.53
CA ALA A 32 -1.67 -15.85 -10.95
C ALA A 32 -0.28 -16.45 -11.19
N LYS A 33 0.78 -15.86 -10.63
CA LYS A 33 2.15 -16.31 -10.87
C LYS A 33 2.42 -17.70 -10.31
N LYS A 34 1.91 -18.01 -9.12
CA LYS A 34 2.02 -19.36 -8.53
C LYS A 34 1.41 -20.43 -9.43
N HIS A 35 0.26 -20.13 -10.00
CA HIS A 35 -0.46 -21.05 -10.89
C HIS A 35 -0.07 -20.91 -12.36
N LYS A 36 1.00 -20.15 -12.69
CA LYS A 36 1.45 -19.88 -14.06
C LYS A 36 0.33 -19.34 -14.96
N GLY A 37 -0.55 -18.56 -14.37
CA GLY A 37 -1.71 -17.93 -14.99
C GLY A 37 -1.47 -16.48 -15.39
N THR A 38 -2.56 -15.81 -15.76
CA THR A 38 -2.56 -14.42 -16.23
C THR A 38 -3.06 -13.45 -15.16
N PHE A 39 -2.30 -12.38 -14.91
CA PHE A 39 -2.71 -11.23 -14.10
C PHE A 39 -3.11 -10.05 -15.00
N ILE A 40 -4.39 -9.66 -14.94
CA ILE A 40 -4.98 -8.67 -15.83
C ILE A 40 -5.26 -7.35 -15.08
N LEU A 41 -4.95 -6.22 -15.70
CA LEU A 41 -5.44 -4.90 -15.27
C LEU A 41 -6.62 -4.48 -16.14
N ARG A 42 -7.80 -4.31 -15.54
CA ARG A 42 -9.00 -3.76 -16.21
C ARG A 42 -9.43 -2.47 -15.55
N ILE A 43 -9.61 -1.40 -16.30
CA ILE A 43 -10.05 -0.11 -15.75
C ILE A 43 -11.57 -0.01 -15.78
N GLU A 44 -12.16 0.19 -14.61
CA GLU A 44 -13.61 0.28 -14.43
C GLU A 44 -14.08 1.74 -14.36
N ASP A 45 -14.08 2.37 -15.53
CA ASP A 45 -14.41 3.79 -15.76
C ASP A 45 -15.85 4.01 -16.23
N THR A 46 -16.78 3.10 -15.92
CA THR A 46 -18.19 3.23 -16.34
C THR A 46 -18.93 4.41 -15.69
N ASP A 47 -18.41 4.92 -14.57
CA ASP A 47 -18.94 6.07 -13.84
C ASP A 47 -18.10 7.33 -14.12
N GLN A 48 -18.43 7.99 -15.22
CA GLN A 48 -17.73 9.19 -15.71
C GLN A 48 -17.82 10.36 -14.73
N ASN A 49 -18.82 10.40 -13.83
CA ASN A 49 -18.96 11.48 -12.85
C ASN A 49 -17.91 11.39 -11.72
N ARG A 50 -17.38 10.19 -11.46
CA ARG A 50 -16.33 9.97 -10.45
C ARG A 50 -14.94 9.83 -11.06
N TYR A 51 -14.82 9.90 -12.38
CA TYR A 51 -13.53 9.83 -13.06
C TYR A 51 -12.61 10.96 -12.59
N VAL A 52 -11.36 10.60 -12.27
CA VAL A 52 -10.32 11.54 -11.88
C VAL A 52 -9.17 11.42 -12.88
N PRO A 53 -8.86 12.47 -13.66
CA PRO A 53 -7.73 12.48 -14.57
C PRO A 53 -6.43 12.08 -13.86
N GLY A 54 -5.57 11.31 -14.53
CA GLY A 54 -4.31 10.83 -13.96
C GLY A 54 -4.42 9.61 -13.03
N ALA A 55 -5.60 9.28 -12.51
CA ALA A 55 -5.78 8.12 -11.62
C ALA A 55 -5.43 6.78 -12.30
N GLU A 56 -5.74 6.65 -13.60
CA GLU A 56 -5.36 5.47 -14.38
C GLU A 56 -3.83 5.30 -14.48
N GLN A 57 -3.13 6.37 -14.85
CA GLN A 57 -1.66 6.35 -14.95
C GLN A 57 -1.02 6.09 -13.59
N TYR A 58 -1.56 6.71 -12.54
CA TYR A 58 -1.14 6.49 -11.16
C TYR A 58 -1.21 5.00 -10.77
N ILE A 59 -2.30 4.30 -11.13
CA ILE A 59 -2.46 2.87 -10.85
C ILE A 59 -1.35 2.07 -11.54
N ILE A 60 -1.07 2.34 -12.81
CA ILE A 60 -0.02 1.66 -13.58
C ILE A 60 1.36 1.90 -12.95
N ASP A 61 1.67 3.15 -12.64
CA ASP A 61 2.95 3.54 -12.04
C ASP A 61 3.12 2.92 -10.64
N ALA A 62 2.05 2.86 -9.85
CA ALA A 62 2.05 2.22 -8.54
C ALA A 62 2.32 0.71 -8.62
N LEU A 63 1.68 0.01 -9.56
CA LEU A 63 1.93 -1.43 -9.76
C LEU A 63 3.37 -1.70 -10.22
N ASN A 64 3.90 -0.87 -11.12
CA ASN A 64 5.27 -0.97 -11.61
C ASN A 64 6.30 -0.71 -10.50
N TRP A 65 6.09 0.34 -9.69
CA TRP A 65 6.97 0.63 -8.55
C TRP A 65 6.93 -0.50 -7.51
N CYS A 66 5.75 -1.04 -7.23
CA CYS A 66 5.57 -2.21 -6.35
C CYS A 66 6.11 -3.53 -6.96
N GLY A 67 6.65 -3.54 -8.18
CA GLY A 67 7.19 -4.75 -8.79
C GLY A 67 6.15 -5.82 -9.15
N ILE A 68 4.87 -5.45 -9.30
CA ILE A 68 3.76 -6.37 -9.63
C ILE A 68 3.13 -6.04 -11.00
N PRO A 69 3.91 -6.14 -12.10
CA PRO A 69 3.42 -5.80 -13.43
C PRO A 69 2.30 -6.74 -13.88
N PHE A 70 1.30 -6.20 -14.58
CA PHE A 70 0.26 -6.99 -15.23
C PHE A 70 0.73 -7.57 -16.57
N ASP A 71 0.12 -8.69 -16.95
CA ASP A 71 0.37 -9.42 -18.19
C ASP A 71 -0.48 -8.86 -19.34
N GLU A 72 -1.75 -8.55 -19.05
CA GLU A 72 -2.69 -7.94 -19.98
C GLU A 72 -3.29 -6.68 -19.36
N GLY A 73 -3.51 -5.64 -20.18
CA GLY A 73 -4.11 -4.40 -19.73
C GLY A 73 -3.77 -3.26 -20.68
N ILE A 74 -4.01 -2.03 -20.24
CA ILE A 74 -3.71 -0.83 -21.02
C ILE A 74 -2.21 -0.78 -21.35
N GLY A 75 -1.89 -0.64 -22.64
CA GLY A 75 -0.51 -0.64 -23.14
C GLY A 75 0.13 -2.04 -23.24
N LYS A 76 -0.56 -3.09 -22.80
CA LYS A 76 -0.20 -4.51 -22.97
C LYS A 76 -1.42 -5.28 -23.44
N GLU A 77 -1.82 -5.00 -24.68
CA GLU A 77 -3.03 -5.61 -25.25
C GLU A 77 -2.86 -7.13 -25.35
N GLY A 78 -3.80 -7.86 -24.75
CA GLY A 78 -4.00 -9.29 -24.97
C GLY A 78 -5.14 -9.55 -25.94
N ASN A 79 -5.65 -10.78 -25.94
CA ASN A 79 -6.72 -11.20 -26.85
C ASN A 79 -8.12 -10.66 -26.47
N PHE A 80 -8.24 -9.97 -25.33
CA PHE A 80 -9.53 -9.60 -24.74
C PHE A 80 -9.74 -8.09 -24.59
N GLY A 81 -8.86 -7.29 -25.20
CA GLY A 81 -9.01 -5.85 -25.28
C GLY A 81 -10.32 -5.42 -25.95
N PRO A 82 -10.77 -4.17 -25.77
CA PRO A 82 -10.12 -3.14 -24.96
C PRO A 82 -10.25 -3.40 -23.44
N TYR A 83 -9.30 -2.90 -22.64
CA TYR A 83 -9.25 -3.11 -21.18
C TYR A 83 -9.82 -1.94 -20.36
N ARG A 84 -10.37 -0.90 -21.01
CA ARG A 84 -11.24 0.10 -20.39
C ARG A 84 -12.70 -0.25 -20.63
N GLN A 85 -13.55 -0.14 -19.61
CA GLN A 85 -14.97 -0.45 -19.77
C GLN A 85 -15.71 0.60 -20.60
N SER A 86 -15.30 1.87 -20.55
CA SER A 86 -15.87 2.94 -21.39
C SER A 86 -15.75 2.63 -22.89
N GLU A 87 -14.67 1.96 -23.31
CA GLU A 87 -14.40 1.56 -24.69
C GLU A 87 -15.21 0.32 -25.13
N ARG A 88 -15.94 -0.32 -24.20
CA ARG A 88 -16.73 -1.55 -24.42
C ARG A 88 -18.25 -1.30 -24.40
N LYS A 89 -18.67 -0.03 -24.33
CA LYS A 89 -20.07 0.41 -24.17
C LYS A 89 -21.08 -0.35 -25.02
N GLU A 90 -20.83 -0.44 -26.33
CA GLU A 90 -21.74 -1.07 -27.31
C GLU A 90 -21.98 -2.56 -27.05
N SER A 91 -21.02 -3.24 -26.43
CA SER A 91 -21.15 -4.67 -26.13
C SER A 91 -22.15 -4.91 -24.98
N TYR A 92 -22.15 -4.07 -23.94
CA TYR A 92 -22.95 -4.30 -22.74
C TYR A 92 -24.45 -4.20 -22.97
N LYS A 93 -24.89 -3.32 -23.88
CA LYS A 93 -26.31 -3.21 -24.22
C LYS A 93 -26.86 -4.53 -24.74
N LYS A 94 -26.08 -5.25 -25.56
CA LYS A 94 -26.48 -6.56 -26.11
C LYS A 94 -26.74 -7.58 -25.00
N TYR A 95 -25.85 -7.65 -24.01
CA TYR A 95 -26.01 -8.54 -22.85
C TYR A 95 -27.19 -8.13 -21.95
N ALA A 96 -27.45 -6.82 -21.79
CA ALA A 96 -28.61 -6.36 -21.05
C ALA A 96 -29.93 -6.77 -21.74
N LEU A 97 -29.99 -6.66 -23.07
CA LEU A 97 -31.14 -7.09 -23.87
C LEU A 97 -31.31 -8.62 -23.86
N GLU A 98 -30.22 -9.38 -23.93
CA GLU A 98 -30.25 -10.84 -23.80
C GLU A 98 -30.87 -11.28 -22.46
N LEU A 99 -30.57 -10.59 -21.36
CA LEU A 99 -31.21 -10.87 -20.07
C LEU A 99 -32.72 -10.58 -20.08
N ILE A 100 -33.18 -9.59 -20.85
CA ILE A 100 -34.61 -9.32 -21.03
C ILE A 100 -35.27 -10.47 -21.81
N GLU A 101 -34.66 -10.91 -22.91
CA GLU A 101 -35.13 -12.04 -23.71
C GLU A 101 -35.24 -13.34 -22.87
N LYS A 102 -34.29 -13.54 -21.95
CA LYS A 102 -34.29 -14.66 -21.00
C LYS A 102 -35.25 -14.48 -19.81
N GLY A 103 -35.94 -13.35 -19.72
CA GLY A 103 -36.86 -13.03 -18.61
C GLY A 103 -36.16 -12.75 -17.27
N ALA A 104 -34.84 -12.58 -17.28
CA ALA A 104 -33.99 -12.31 -16.12
C ALA A 104 -33.74 -10.80 -15.90
N ALA A 105 -34.17 -9.96 -16.83
CA ALA A 105 -34.18 -8.51 -16.69
C ALA A 105 -35.46 -7.92 -17.30
N TYR A 106 -35.72 -6.64 -17.04
CA TYR A 106 -36.89 -5.94 -17.55
C TYR A 106 -36.61 -4.43 -17.64
N TYR A 107 -37.28 -3.75 -18.57
CA TYR A 107 -37.27 -2.29 -18.67
C TYR A 107 -38.06 -1.67 -17.52
N ALA A 108 -37.53 -0.61 -16.92
CA ALA A 108 -38.23 0.25 -15.96
C ALA A 108 -38.14 1.71 -16.43
N PHE A 109 -39.30 2.38 -16.44
CA PHE A 109 -39.49 3.76 -16.94
C PHE A 109 -39.71 4.76 -15.80
N ASP A 110 -39.51 4.33 -14.56
CA ASP A 110 -39.70 5.15 -13.37
C ASP A 110 -38.76 6.36 -13.38
N THR A 111 -39.33 7.54 -13.20
CA THR A 111 -38.59 8.79 -13.10
C THR A 111 -37.83 8.88 -11.77
N ALA A 112 -36.78 9.70 -11.74
CA ALA A 112 -36.05 9.97 -10.50
C ALA A 112 -36.96 10.58 -9.41
N GLN A 113 -37.98 11.36 -9.81
CA GLN A 113 -38.95 11.97 -8.90
C GLN A 113 -39.81 10.89 -8.22
N GLU A 114 -40.43 9.99 -8.98
CA GLU A 114 -41.27 8.92 -8.43
C GLU A 114 -40.49 8.04 -7.44
N LEU A 115 -39.24 7.70 -7.77
CA LEU A 115 -38.38 6.92 -6.87
C LEU A 115 -38.01 7.70 -5.60
N ASN A 116 -37.86 9.02 -5.67
CA ASN A 116 -37.59 9.85 -4.50
C ASN A 116 -38.82 9.97 -3.59
N GLU A 117 -40.02 10.09 -4.17
CA GLU A 117 -41.29 10.09 -3.43
C GLU A 117 -41.52 8.75 -2.70
N ALA A 118 -41.23 7.63 -3.37
CA ALA A 118 -41.29 6.30 -2.77
C ALA A 118 -40.31 6.15 -1.59
N ARG A 119 -39.07 6.65 -1.74
CA ARG A 119 -38.07 6.66 -0.66
C ARG A 119 -38.53 7.51 0.53
N ALA A 120 -39.00 8.73 0.29
CA ALA A 120 -39.50 9.62 1.33
C ALA A 120 -40.70 9.01 2.09
N THR A 121 -41.58 8.32 1.35
CA THR A 121 -42.73 7.60 1.94
C THR A 121 -42.25 6.49 2.86
N ALA A 122 -41.31 5.64 2.41
CA ALA A 122 -40.75 4.58 3.23
C ALA A 122 -40.04 5.12 4.48
N GLU A 123 -39.26 6.20 4.32
CA GLU A 123 -38.54 6.86 5.41
C GLU A 123 -39.50 7.43 6.46
N SER A 124 -40.63 8.03 6.04
CA SER A 124 -41.67 8.50 6.96
C SER A 124 -42.27 7.37 7.81
N GLN A 125 -42.21 6.13 7.31
CA GLN A 125 -42.63 4.91 7.99
C GLN A 125 -41.49 4.19 8.72
N LYS A 126 -40.29 4.80 8.82
CA LYS A 126 -39.06 4.22 9.38
C LYS A 126 -38.65 2.91 8.71
N LYS A 127 -38.91 2.80 7.40
CA LYS A 127 -38.50 1.68 6.55
C LYS A 127 -37.56 2.20 5.46
N ASN A 128 -36.75 1.31 4.91
CA ASN A 128 -35.97 1.60 3.71
C ASN A 128 -36.76 1.14 2.48
N PHE A 129 -36.87 2.01 1.48
CA PHE A 129 -37.44 1.62 0.19
C PHE A 129 -36.46 0.69 -0.53
N ILE A 130 -36.98 -0.44 -1.01
CA ILE A 130 -36.24 -1.41 -1.82
C ILE A 130 -37.09 -1.68 -3.06
N TYR A 131 -36.51 -1.46 -4.24
CA TYR A 131 -37.13 -1.87 -5.50
C TYR A 131 -36.89 -3.36 -5.67
N ASN A 132 -37.90 -4.22 -5.50
CA ASN A 132 -37.75 -5.67 -5.53
C ASN A 132 -39.08 -6.36 -5.93
N HIS A 133 -39.15 -7.68 -5.71
CA HIS A 133 -40.33 -8.50 -6.02
C HIS A 133 -41.62 -8.11 -5.28
N THR A 134 -41.56 -7.35 -4.17
CA THR A 134 -42.78 -6.91 -3.46
C THR A 134 -43.23 -5.51 -3.84
N THR A 135 -42.35 -4.72 -4.48
CA THR A 135 -42.63 -3.32 -4.82
C THR A 135 -42.73 -3.07 -6.32
N ARG A 136 -42.07 -3.86 -7.18
CA ARG A 136 -42.00 -3.63 -8.62
C ARG A 136 -43.36 -3.52 -9.32
N ASP A 137 -44.39 -4.19 -8.81
CA ASP A 137 -45.73 -4.17 -9.41
C ASP A 137 -46.47 -2.83 -9.16
N GLN A 138 -45.90 -1.93 -8.34
CA GLN A 138 -46.43 -0.60 -8.04
C GLN A 138 -45.81 0.49 -8.94
N PHE A 139 -44.90 0.11 -9.83
CA PHE A 139 -44.06 1.00 -10.61
C PHE A 139 -44.30 0.83 -12.12
N THR A 140 -43.80 1.79 -12.92
CA THR A 140 -43.97 1.80 -14.37
C THR A 140 -42.84 1.02 -15.03
N ASN A 141 -43.08 -0.25 -15.35
CA ASN A 141 -42.08 -1.11 -15.92
C ASN A 141 -42.70 -2.18 -16.83
N SER A 142 -41.86 -2.86 -17.62
CA SER A 142 -42.31 -3.88 -18.59
C SER A 142 -42.92 -5.15 -17.98
N LEU A 143 -42.99 -5.28 -16.65
CA LEU A 143 -43.76 -6.34 -15.99
C LEU A 143 -45.21 -5.89 -15.67
N THR A 144 -45.45 -4.58 -15.56
CA THR A 144 -46.77 -3.98 -15.31
C THR A 144 -47.42 -3.38 -16.55
N LEU A 145 -46.65 -3.16 -17.60
CA LEU A 145 -47.10 -2.67 -18.91
C LEU A 145 -47.32 -3.81 -19.91
N THR A 146 -48.19 -3.56 -20.89
CA THR A 146 -48.35 -4.44 -22.06
C THR A 146 -47.14 -4.33 -23.01
N PRO A 147 -46.84 -5.35 -23.82
CA PRO A 147 -45.77 -5.29 -24.81
C PRO A 147 -45.90 -4.10 -25.78
N GLU A 148 -47.12 -3.74 -26.17
CA GLU A 148 -47.40 -2.60 -27.04
C GLU A 148 -47.07 -1.27 -26.38
N GLU A 149 -47.42 -1.08 -25.11
CA GLU A 149 -47.08 0.13 -24.34
C GLU A 149 -45.56 0.27 -24.14
N VAL A 150 -44.87 -0.85 -23.87
CA VAL A 150 -43.41 -0.87 -23.75
C VAL A 150 -42.78 -0.44 -25.07
N GLN A 151 -43.21 -1.02 -26.19
CA GLN A 151 -42.67 -0.68 -27.52
C GLN A 151 -42.93 0.78 -27.85
N GLN A 152 -44.13 1.30 -27.58
CA GLN A 152 -44.46 2.70 -27.81
C GLN A 152 -43.54 3.65 -27.03
N ARG A 153 -43.26 3.37 -25.75
CA ARG A 153 -42.34 4.19 -24.94
C ARG A 153 -40.91 4.16 -25.47
N LEU A 154 -40.44 2.99 -25.91
CA LEU A 154 -39.12 2.84 -26.53
C LEU A 154 -39.02 3.61 -27.85
N ASP A 155 -40.05 3.53 -28.71
CA ASP A 155 -40.12 4.23 -30.00
C ASP A 155 -40.20 5.75 -29.81
N ASN A 156 -40.85 6.20 -28.74
CA ASN A 156 -40.90 7.61 -28.34
C ASN A 156 -39.56 8.13 -27.79
N GLY A 157 -38.58 7.25 -27.55
CA GLY A 157 -37.30 7.61 -26.97
C GLY A 157 -37.39 8.02 -25.49
N GLU A 158 -38.36 7.50 -24.75
CA GLU A 158 -38.45 7.75 -23.30
C GLU A 158 -37.25 7.15 -22.56
N ASP A 159 -36.78 7.85 -21.54
CA ASP A 159 -35.70 7.36 -20.67
C ASP A 159 -36.12 6.09 -19.94
N TYR A 160 -35.23 5.10 -19.93
CA TYR A 160 -35.44 3.85 -19.20
C TYR A 160 -34.14 3.35 -18.58
N VAL A 161 -34.28 2.45 -17.62
CA VAL A 161 -33.20 1.60 -17.12
C VAL A 161 -33.55 0.14 -17.31
N ILE A 162 -32.55 -0.72 -17.40
CA ILE A 162 -32.75 -2.18 -17.38
C ILE A 162 -32.43 -2.67 -15.98
N ARG A 163 -33.40 -3.28 -15.31
CA ARG A 163 -33.26 -3.85 -13.97
C ARG A 163 -33.14 -5.36 -14.03
N PHE A 164 -32.34 -5.92 -13.14
CA PHE A 164 -32.28 -7.35 -12.91
C PHE A 164 -33.57 -7.83 -12.24
N LYS A 165 -34.05 -9.01 -12.62
CA LYS A 165 -35.17 -9.72 -11.99
C LYS A 165 -34.62 -10.98 -11.32
N PRO A 166 -34.26 -10.92 -10.01
CA PRO A 166 -33.80 -12.08 -9.29
C PRO A 166 -34.87 -13.17 -9.26
N GLN A 167 -34.47 -14.43 -9.47
CA GLN A 167 -35.30 -15.58 -9.13
C GLN A 167 -35.41 -15.69 -7.61
N ILE A 168 -36.61 -15.93 -7.08
CA ILE A 168 -36.87 -16.08 -5.64
C ILE A 168 -36.55 -17.52 -5.21
N LYS A 169 -35.48 -17.71 -4.44
CA LYS A 169 -34.99 -18.99 -3.94
C LYS A 169 -34.03 -18.79 -2.75
N ASN A 170 -33.74 -19.86 -2.04
CA ASN A 170 -32.57 -19.92 -1.18
C ASN A 170 -31.34 -20.24 -2.04
N LEU A 171 -30.40 -19.31 -2.10
CA LEU A 171 -29.18 -19.42 -2.88
C LEU A 171 -28.00 -19.80 -1.98
N GLY A 172 -27.41 -20.96 -2.26
CA GLY A 172 -26.13 -21.37 -1.69
C GLY A 172 -24.97 -20.75 -2.46
N LEU A 173 -24.06 -20.12 -1.74
CA LEU A 173 -22.84 -19.49 -2.26
C LEU A 173 -21.62 -20.10 -1.59
N PHE A 174 -20.50 -20.11 -2.30
CA PHE A 174 -19.21 -20.52 -1.75
C PHE A 174 -18.15 -19.49 -2.11
N ASP A 175 -17.49 -18.96 -1.09
CA ASP A 175 -16.33 -18.08 -1.21
C ASP A 175 -15.09 -18.79 -0.65
N GLU A 176 -13.95 -18.69 -1.32
CA GLU A 176 -12.72 -19.36 -0.92
C GLU A 176 -12.25 -18.95 0.48
N ILE A 177 -12.58 -17.73 0.94
CA ILE A 177 -12.19 -17.18 2.25
C ILE A 177 -13.37 -17.24 3.24
N ARG A 178 -14.57 -16.81 2.83
CA ARG A 178 -15.78 -16.74 3.67
C ARG A 178 -16.52 -18.07 3.81
N LYS A 179 -16.14 -19.07 3.00
CA LYS A 179 -16.72 -20.41 2.95
C LYS A 179 -18.20 -20.36 2.54
N GLY A 180 -19.01 -21.30 3.05
CA GLY A 180 -20.42 -21.44 2.66
C GLY A 180 -21.29 -20.31 3.20
N ILE A 181 -22.07 -19.68 2.32
CA ILE A 181 -23.04 -18.61 2.64
C ILE A 181 -24.40 -19.02 2.08
N GLN A 182 -25.48 -18.75 2.81
CA GLN A 182 -26.86 -18.96 2.35
C GLN A 182 -27.58 -17.62 2.33
N ILE A 183 -28.25 -17.31 1.22
CA ILE A 183 -28.99 -16.05 1.04
C ILE A 183 -30.39 -16.36 0.53
N ASP A 184 -31.41 -15.83 1.21
CA ASP A 184 -32.75 -15.73 0.64
C ASP A 184 -32.78 -14.59 -0.37
N THR A 185 -32.95 -14.91 -1.65
CA THR A 185 -32.92 -13.91 -2.72
C THR A 185 -34.13 -12.98 -2.69
N SER A 186 -35.16 -13.26 -1.88
CA SER A 186 -36.27 -12.34 -1.61
C SER A 186 -35.80 -11.01 -0.99
N LEU A 187 -34.65 -11.03 -0.32
CA LEU A 187 -34.02 -9.86 0.31
C LEU A 187 -33.23 -8.99 -0.69
N LEU A 188 -32.99 -9.49 -1.91
CA LEU A 188 -32.28 -8.75 -2.94
C LEU A 188 -33.18 -7.73 -3.62
N ASP A 189 -32.56 -6.66 -4.11
CA ASP A 189 -33.21 -5.66 -4.93
C ASP A 189 -33.03 -5.93 -6.43
N ASP A 190 -33.93 -5.35 -7.21
CA ASP A 190 -33.92 -5.33 -8.67
C ASP A 190 -32.92 -4.27 -9.13
N LYS A 191 -31.64 -4.60 -8.95
CA LYS A 191 -30.52 -3.71 -9.27
C LYS A 191 -30.59 -3.26 -10.72
N ILE A 192 -30.26 -1.99 -10.93
CA ILE A 192 -30.05 -1.45 -12.27
C ILE A 192 -28.79 -2.10 -12.86
N LEU A 193 -28.93 -2.67 -14.04
CA LEU A 193 -27.85 -3.26 -14.85
C LEU A 193 -27.38 -2.32 -15.95
N PHE A 194 -28.30 -1.53 -16.51
CA PHE A 194 -28.04 -0.60 -17.61
C PHE A 194 -28.80 0.71 -17.37
N LYS A 195 -28.08 1.83 -17.48
CA LYS A 195 -28.58 3.18 -17.21
C LYS A 195 -29.17 3.83 -18.47
N SER A 196 -29.96 4.88 -18.29
CA SER A 196 -30.55 5.65 -19.41
C SER A 196 -29.51 6.36 -20.28
N ASP A 197 -28.34 6.70 -19.72
CA ASP A 197 -27.18 7.26 -20.46
C ASP A 197 -26.48 6.26 -21.40
N GLY A 198 -27.01 5.03 -21.49
CA GLY A 198 -26.50 3.96 -22.33
C GLY A 198 -25.26 3.26 -21.76
N MET A 199 -24.89 3.50 -20.50
CA MET A 199 -23.78 2.82 -19.84
C MET A 199 -24.28 1.69 -18.93
N PRO A 200 -23.55 0.56 -18.84
CA PRO A 200 -23.82 -0.43 -17.81
C PRO A 200 -23.54 0.14 -16.41
N THR A 201 -24.11 -0.51 -15.39
CA THR A 201 -23.59 -0.37 -14.02
C THR A 201 -22.39 -1.30 -13.84
N TYR A 202 -21.66 -1.10 -12.74
CA TYR A 202 -20.57 -1.99 -12.33
C TYR A 202 -21.00 -3.47 -12.37
N HIS A 203 -22.21 -3.79 -11.90
CA HIS A 203 -22.65 -5.19 -11.78
C HIS A 203 -22.74 -5.90 -13.13
N LEU A 204 -23.30 -5.26 -14.16
CA LEU A 204 -23.38 -5.85 -15.49
C LEU A 204 -22.00 -5.88 -16.14
N ALA A 205 -21.28 -4.76 -16.12
CA ALA A 205 -19.99 -4.65 -16.79
C ALA A 205 -18.96 -5.65 -16.21
N ASN A 206 -18.89 -5.76 -14.89
CA ASN A 206 -17.96 -6.65 -14.19
C ASN A 206 -18.22 -8.13 -14.54
N VAL A 207 -19.47 -8.60 -14.51
CA VAL A 207 -19.82 -9.99 -14.85
C VAL A 207 -19.58 -10.29 -16.33
N VAL A 208 -19.98 -9.37 -17.22
CA VAL A 208 -19.78 -9.51 -18.67
C VAL A 208 -18.28 -9.57 -19.00
N ASP A 209 -17.47 -8.69 -18.43
CA ASP A 209 -16.04 -8.68 -18.71
C ASP A 209 -15.29 -9.81 -18.04
N ASP A 210 -15.69 -10.22 -16.84
CA ASP A 210 -15.10 -11.41 -16.20
C ASP A 210 -15.38 -12.66 -17.05
N HIS A 211 -16.57 -12.81 -17.63
CA HIS A 211 -16.87 -13.86 -18.60
C HIS A 211 -16.03 -13.74 -19.88
N ASN A 212 -16.05 -12.57 -20.52
CA ASN A 212 -15.39 -12.36 -21.81
C ASN A 212 -13.87 -12.46 -21.72
N MET A 213 -13.27 -12.04 -20.60
CA MET A 213 -11.84 -12.16 -20.32
C MET A 213 -11.47 -13.53 -19.72
N GLN A 214 -12.44 -14.45 -19.61
CA GLN A 214 -12.27 -15.81 -19.11
C GLN A 214 -11.68 -15.87 -17.70
N ILE A 215 -12.09 -14.95 -16.83
CA ILE A 215 -11.66 -14.89 -15.43
C ILE A 215 -12.11 -16.16 -14.72
N THR A 216 -11.16 -16.79 -14.03
CA THR A 216 -11.38 -18.03 -13.27
C THR A 216 -11.58 -17.78 -11.78
N HIS A 217 -10.89 -16.78 -11.24
CA HIS A 217 -10.96 -16.41 -9.83
C HIS A 217 -11.12 -14.89 -9.69
N VAL A 218 -12.16 -14.48 -8.97
CA VAL A 218 -12.45 -13.10 -8.62
C VAL A 218 -11.99 -12.87 -7.18
N ILE A 219 -10.78 -12.35 -7.03
CA ILE A 219 -10.19 -11.97 -5.74
C ILE A 219 -10.35 -10.46 -5.55
N ARG A 220 -11.18 -10.03 -4.59
CA ARG A 220 -11.53 -8.61 -4.36
C ARG A 220 -11.83 -8.32 -2.89
N GLY A 221 -11.98 -7.04 -2.52
CA GLY A 221 -12.32 -6.66 -1.15
C GLY A 221 -13.73 -7.07 -0.71
N GLU A 222 -13.93 -7.30 0.60
CA GLU A 222 -15.21 -7.73 1.18
C GLU A 222 -16.34 -6.70 1.09
N GLU A 223 -16.06 -5.45 0.73
CA GLU A 223 -17.10 -4.48 0.39
C GLU A 223 -18.03 -4.96 -0.74
N TRP A 224 -17.55 -5.89 -1.58
CA TRP A 224 -18.32 -6.50 -2.66
C TRP A 224 -19.04 -7.78 -2.28
N LEU A 225 -18.81 -8.33 -1.08
CA LEU A 225 -19.45 -9.56 -0.62
C LEU A 225 -21.00 -9.48 -0.66
N PRO A 226 -21.65 -8.37 -0.26
CA PRO A 226 -23.10 -8.23 -0.39
C PRO A 226 -23.61 -8.32 -1.83
N SER A 227 -22.75 -8.04 -2.83
CA SER A 227 -23.10 -8.11 -4.25
C SER A 227 -22.84 -9.49 -4.86
N MET A 228 -22.24 -10.43 -4.12
CA MET A 228 -21.89 -11.76 -4.65
C MET A 228 -23.12 -12.53 -5.12
N ALA A 229 -24.23 -12.48 -4.38
CA ALA A 229 -25.49 -13.14 -4.73
C ALA A 229 -26.00 -12.67 -6.10
N LEU A 230 -26.02 -11.35 -6.32
CA LEU A 230 -26.41 -10.76 -7.60
C LEU A 230 -25.51 -11.24 -8.73
N HIS A 231 -24.19 -11.22 -8.55
CA HIS A 231 -23.27 -11.64 -9.60
C HIS A 231 -23.44 -13.12 -9.95
N VAL A 232 -23.60 -14.00 -8.95
CA VAL A 232 -23.90 -15.43 -9.18
C VAL A 232 -25.20 -15.60 -9.95
N LEU A 233 -26.28 -14.90 -9.55
CA LEU A 233 -27.56 -14.96 -10.27
C LEU A 233 -27.45 -14.43 -11.71
N LEU A 234 -26.60 -13.43 -11.96
CA LEU A 234 -26.33 -12.96 -13.33
C LEU A 234 -25.66 -14.05 -14.17
N TYR A 235 -24.61 -14.71 -13.65
CA TYR A 235 -23.97 -15.85 -14.33
C TYR A 235 -24.98 -16.97 -14.61
N GLU A 236 -25.79 -17.36 -13.63
CA GLU A 236 -26.87 -18.35 -13.81
C GLU A 236 -27.87 -17.91 -14.88
N SER A 237 -28.25 -16.63 -14.90
CA SER A 237 -29.21 -16.09 -15.88
C SER A 237 -28.66 -16.09 -17.30
N PHE A 238 -27.36 -15.86 -17.47
CA PHE A 238 -26.71 -16.01 -18.76
C PHE A 238 -26.49 -17.48 -19.16
N GLY A 239 -26.50 -18.41 -18.20
CA GLY A 239 -26.09 -19.79 -18.42
C GLY A 239 -24.56 -19.94 -18.55
N TRP A 240 -23.82 -19.04 -17.91
CA TRP A 240 -22.36 -19.01 -17.95
C TRP A 240 -21.75 -19.78 -16.77
N GLN A 241 -20.50 -20.21 -16.94
CA GLN A 241 -19.70 -20.76 -15.85
C GLN A 241 -19.38 -19.67 -14.83
N ILE A 242 -19.64 -19.96 -13.56
CA ILE A 242 -19.38 -19.05 -12.44
C ILE A 242 -17.89 -19.16 -12.04
N PRO A 243 -17.13 -18.05 -11.95
CA PRO A 243 -15.77 -18.09 -11.43
C PRO A 243 -15.75 -18.36 -9.91
N SER A 244 -14.63 -18.83 -9.38
CA SER A 244 -14.42 -18.84 -7.93
C SER A 244 -14.35 -17.41 -7.39
N PHE A 245 -14.90 -17.18 -6.19
CA PHE A 245 -14.86 -15.88 -5.53
C PHE A 245 -14.04 -15.95 -4.25
N ALA A 246 -13.24 -14.92 -3.98
CA ALA A 246 -12.52 -14.76 -2.72
C ALA A 246 -12.60 -13.29 -2.25
N HIS A 247 -13.27 -13.07 -1.12
CA HIS A 247 -13.49 -11.72 -0.58
C HIS A 247 -12.53 -11.41 0.58
N LEU A 248 -11.47 -10.65 0.25
CA LEU A 248 -10.40 -10.23 1.16
C LEU A 248 -10.94 -9.36 2.30
N PRO A 249 -10.58 -9.63 3.56
CA PRO A 249 -11.04 -8.83 4.69
C PRO A 249 -10.43 -7.43 4.70
N LEU A 250 -11.14 -6.45 5.24
CA LEU A 250 -10.67 -5.07 5.33
C LEU A 250 -9.37 -4.97 6.15
N ILE A 251 -8.50 -4.07 5.73
CA ILE A 251 -7.39 -3.59 6.56
C ILE A 251 -8.00 -2.69 7.64
N LEU A 252 -7.74 -3.03 8.89
CA LEU A 252 -8.27 -2.33 10.06
C LEU A 252 -7.30 -1.24 10.52
N LYS A 253 -7.85 -0.27 11.24
CA LYS A 253 -7.07 0.81 11.89
C LYS A 253 -6.02 0.25 12.85
N PRO A 254 -4.91 0.97 13.08
CA PRO A 254 -3.93 0.59 14.12
C PRO A 254 -4.57 0.49 15.51
N THR A 255 -5.51 1.40 15.81
CA THR A 255 -6.23 1.45 17.07
C THR A 255 -7.74 1.62 16.85
N GLY A 256 -8.54 1.05 17.76
CA GLY A 256 -10.00 1.13 17.71
C GLY A 256 -10.66 0.15 16.74
N LYS A 257 -11.90 0.49 16.32
CA LYS A 257 -12.71 -0.30 15.38
C LYS A 257 -12.80 0.43 14.04
N GLY A 258 -12.90 -0.34 12.95
CA GLY A 258 -13.19 0.16 11.61
C GLY A 258 -12.02 0.02 10.62
N LYS A 259 -12.31 0.39 9.37
CA LYS A 259 -11.39 0.34 8.22
C LYS A 259 -10.32 1.42 8.33
N LEU A 260 -9.09 1.10 7.91
CA LEU A 260 -8.03 2.07 7.71
C LEU A 260 -8.43 3.16 6.70
N SER A 261 -8.15 4.42 7.02
CA SER A 261 -8.48 5.58 6.19
C SER A 261 -7.32 6.58 6.11
N LYS A 262 -7.41 7.53 5.16
CA LYS A 262 -6.45 8.65 5.03
C LYS A 262 -6.23 9.40 6.36
N ARG A 263 -7.30 9.59 7.13
CA ARG A 263 -7.27 10.27 8.44
C ARG A 263 -6.41 9.53 9.47
N ASP A 264 -6.35 8.20 9.39
CA ASP A 264 -5.52 7.42 10.30
C ASP A 264 -4.03 7.60 9.94
N GLY A 265 -3.69 7.59 8.64
CA GLY A 265 -2.34 7.90 8.16
C GLY A 265 -1.85 9.28 8.61
N ALA A 266 -2.66 10.32 8.39
CA ALA A 266 -2.35 11.67 8.84
C ALA A 266 -2.20 11.77 10.37
N LYS A 267 -3.03 11.07 11.14
CA LYS A 267 -2.98 11.09 12.62
C LYS A 267 -1.73 10.41 13.18
N PHE A 268 -1.28 9.33 12.57
CA PHE A 268 -0.22 8.48 13.09
C PHE A 268 1.09 8.61 12.31
N GLY A 269 1.16 9.50 11.31
CA GLY A 269 2.38 9.83 10.57
C GLY A 269 2.86 8.69 9.67
N PHE A 270 1.97 8.10 8.86
CA PHE A 270 2.34 7.11 7.85
C PHE A 270 1.56 7.29 6.53
N PRO A 271 2.17 6.95 5.38
CA PRO A 271 1.52 7.08 4.09
C PRO A 271 0.45 6.00 3.89
N VAL A 272 -0.58 6.31 3.09
CA VAL A 272 -1.69 5.38 2.77
C VAL A 272 -1.79 5.06 1.27
N PHE A 273 -0.87 5.64 0.48
CA PHE A 273 -0.75 5.45 -0.95
C PHE A 273 0.68 5.01 -1.30
N PRO A 274 0.89 4.19 -2.34
CA PRO A 274 2.23 3.78 -2.75
C PRO A 274 3.08 4.96 -3.25
N LEU A 275 2.48 5.87 -4.02
CA LEU A 275 3.14 7.03 -4.63
C LEU A 275 2.45 8.34 -4.22
N GLU A 276 3.14 9.46 -4.39
CA GLU A 276 2.58 10.80 -4.17
C GLU A 276 1.34 11.06 -5.02
N TRP A 277 0.31 11.64 -4.42
CA TRP A 277 -0.91 12.05 -5.09
C TRP A 277 -1.24 13.51 -4.78
N HIS A 278 -1.39 14.33 -5.81
CA HIS A 278 -1.94 15.67 -5.69
C HIS A 278 -3.46 15.64 -5.94
N ASP A 279 -4.23 16.06 -4.93
CA ASP A 279 -5.68 16.18 -5.05
C ASP A 279 -6.06 17.62 -5.45
N ASP A 280 -6.36 17.82 -6.73
CA ASP A 280 -6.76 19.12 -7.29
C ASP A 280 -7.99 19.72 -6.59
N LYS A 281 -8.86 18.90 -5.98
CA LYS A 281 -10.10 19.38 -5.34
C LYS A 281 -9.82 19.94 -3.96
N GLU A 282 -8.93 19.31 -3.21
CA GLU A 282 -8.54 19.75 -1.86
C GLU A 282 -7.30 20.65 -1.89
N ASN A 283 -6.63 20.78 -3.05
CA ASN A 283 -5.34 21.45 -3.22
C ASN A 283 -4.31 20.96 -2.18
N GLU A 284 -4.31 19.64 -1.97
CA GLU A 284 -3.49 18.95 -0.97
C GLU A 284 -2.66 17.86 -1.67
N THR A 285 -1.38 17.78 -1.32
CA THR A 285 -0.49 16.71 -1.77
C THR A 285 -0.29 15.70 -0.65
N PHE A 286 -0.51 14.43 -0.97
CA PHE A 286 -0.30 13.31 -0.06
C PHE A 286 0.93 12.53 -0.51
N ASN A 287 1.98 12.49 0.32
CA ASN A 287 3.13 11.64 0.05
C ASN A 287 2.74 10.16 0.01
N GLY A 288 3.43 9.41 -0.85
CA GLY A 288 3.35 7.96 -0.88
C GLY A 288 4.45 7.30 -0.06
N TYR A 289 4.37 5.97 0.07
CA TYR A 289 5.45 5.15 0.63
C TYR A 289 6.78 5.40 -0.08
N ARG A 290 6.78 5.59 -1.41
CA ARG A 290 7.98 5.89 -2.19
C ARG A 290 8.65 7.18 -1.74
N GLU A 291 7.88 8.26 -1.64
CA GLU A 291 8.39 9.60 -1.28
C GLU A 291 8.79 9.67 0.20
N ASP A 292 8.14 8.89 1.06
CA ASP A 292 8.54 8.72 2.46
C ASP A 292 9.73 7.75 2.63
N GLY A 293 10.39 7.33 1.53
CA GLY A 293 11.66 6.59 1.56
C GLY A 293 11.54 5.08 1.74
N TYR A 294 10.33 4.51 1.66
CA TYR A 294 10.17 3.06 1.75
C TYR A 294 10.65 2.35 0.47
N LEU A 295 11.27 1.20 0.66
CA LEU A 295 11.62 0.27 -0.41
C LEU A 295 10.36 -0.48 -0.89
N PRO A 296 10.19 -0.68 -2.21
CA PRO A 296 9.02 -1.39 -2.73
C PRO A 296 8.94 -2.84 -2.21
N SER A 297 10.08 -3.50 -2.02
CA SER A 297 10.15 -4.85 -1.43
C SER A 297 9.59 -4.89 0.00
N ALA A 298 9.93 -3.90 0.82
CA ALA A 298 9.43 -3.77 2.19
C ALA A 298 7.90 -3.56 2.21
N VAL A 299 7.38 -2.69 1.34
CA VAL A 299 5.94 -2.45 1.24
C VAL A 299 5.20 -3.70 0.78
N ILE A 300 5.70 -4.39 -0.25
CA ILE A 300 5.08 -5.61 -0.75
C ILE A 300 5.05 -6.70 0.32
N ASN A 301 6.19 -6.94 0.99
CA ASN A 301 6.24 -7.96 2.03
C ASN A 301 5.31 -7.60 3.20
N MET A 302 5.30 -6.34 3.67
CA MET A 302 4.39 -5.89 4.71
C MET A 302 2.92 -6.11 4.30
N LEU A 303 2.54 -5.73 3.08
CA LEU A 303 1.17 -5.90 2.58
C LEU A 303 0.79 -7.36 2.45
N ALA A 304 1.74 -8.25 2.12
CA ALA A 304 1.48 -9.68 2.06
C ALA A 304 0.98 -10.23 3.41
N PHE A 305 1.54 -9.75 4.52
CA PHE A 305 1.17 -10.16 5.88
C PHE A 305 -0.15 -9.56 6.39
N LEU A 306 -0.78 -8.62 5.66
CA LEU A 306 -2.07 -8.04 6.02
C LEU A 306 -3.25 -8.94 5.62
N GLY A 307 -3.32 -10.12 6.24
CA GLY A 307 -4.40 -11.08 6.09
C GLY A 307 -3.98 -12.44 5.58
N TRP A 308 -2.70 -12.66 5.25
CA TRP A 308 -2.14 -13.96 4.91
C TRP A 308 -1.00 -14.31 5.88
N ASN A 309 -0.81 -15.60 6.13
CA ASN A 309 0.30 -16.12 6.93
C ASN A 309 0.79 -17.43 6.29
N PRO A 310 2.09 -17.60 6.02
CA PRO A 310 2.64 -18.80 5.38
C PRO A 310 2.55 -20.07 6.23
N GLY A 311 2.20 -19.96 7.52
CA GLY A 311 2.22 -21.05 8.50
C GLY A 311 3.58 -21.27 9.14
N THR A 312 4.52 -20.35 8.94
CA THR A 312 5.90 -20.41 9.43
C THR A 312 6.26 -19.17 10.25
N GLU A 313 7.41 -19.19 10.93
CA GLU A 313 7.96 -18.03 11.65
C GLU A 313 8.71 -17.04 10.73
N GLN A 314 8.98 -17.42 9.47
CA GLN A 314 9.56 -16.52 8.49
C GLN A 314 8.61 -15.33 8.23
N GLU A 315 9.14 -14.11 8.31
CA GLU A 315 8.41 -12.87 8.01
C GLU A 315 8.96 -12.14 6.78
N LEU A 316 10.25 -12.28 6.49
CA LEU A 316 10.93 -11.66 5.37
C LEU A 316 10.87 -12.54 4.13
N PHE A 317 10.35 -12.00 3.02
CA PHE A 317 10.18 -12.68 1.74
C PHE A 317 10.49 -11.75 0.59
N ASN A 318 11.34 -12.17 -0.34
CA ASN A 318 11.36 -11.54 -1.65
C ASN A 318 10.09 -11.91 -2.45
N LEU A 319 9.85 -11.22 -3.57
CA LEU A 319 8.63 -11.41 -4.36
C LEU A 319 8.49 -12.83 -4.92
N ASP A 320 9.59 -13.46 -5.33
CA ASP A 320 9.58 -14.83 -5.87
C ASP A 320 9.24 -15.85 -4.78
N GLU A 321 9.78 -15.69 -3.57
CA GLU A 321 9.41 -16.52 -2.42
C GLU A 321 7.93 -16.33 -2.05
N LEU A 322 7.40 -15.10 -2.10
CA LEU A 322 5.97 -14.86 -1.93
C LEU A 322 5.15 -15.61 -3.00
N ILE A 323 5.58 -15.59 -4.27
CA ILE A 323 4.89 -16.31 -5.35
C ILE A 323 4.86 -17.81 -5.06
N GLU A 324 5.99 -18.39 -4.66
CA GLU A 324 6.08 -19.83 -4.36
C GLU A 324 5.19 -20.22 -3.17
N GLN A 325 5.23 -19.43 -2.09
CA GLN A 325 4.55 -19.77 -0.84
C GLN A 325 3.06 -19.41 -0.84
N PHE A 326 2.63 -18.35 -1.52
CA PHE A 326 1.28 -17.81 -1.40
C PHE A 326 0.19 -18.87 -1.63
N ASP A 327 -0.70 -19.07 -0.68
CA ASP A 327 -1.86 -19.95 -0.83
C ASP A 327 -3.11 -19.18 -0.43
N LEU A 328 -4.06 -19.08 -1.36
CA LEU A 328 -5.32 -18.39 -1.13
C LEU A 328 -6.10 -19.00 0.05
N SER A 329 -5.93 -20.30 0.32
CA SER A 329 -6.56 -20.99 1.45
C SER A 329 -6.02 -20.56 2.82
N GLN A 330 -4.81 -19.99 2.86
CA GLN A 330 -4.18 -19.43 4.06
C GLN A 330 -4.53 -17.95 4.31
N VAL A 331 -5.36 -17.35 3.45
CA VAL A 331 -5.88 -16.00 3.70
C VAL A 331 -6.95 -16.05 4.79
N ASN A 332 -6.72 -15.32 5.87
CA ASN A 332 -7.61 -15.24 7.02
C ASN A 332 -8.91 -14.53 6.67
N SER A 333 -10.02 -14.96 7.27
CA SER A 333 -11.33 -14.29 7.14
C SER A 333 -11.46 -13.03 7.99
N SER A 334 -10.58 -12.84 8.99
CA SER A 334 -10.60 -11.70 9.89
C SER A 334 -9.76 -10.54 9.35
N GLY A 335 -10.20 -9.30 9.59
CA GLY A 335 -9.43 -8.11 9.23
C GLY A 335 -8.09 -8.03 9.98
N ALA A 336 -7.03 -7.68 9.26
CA ALA A 336 -5.71 -7.43 9.82
C ALA A 336 -5.56 -5.96 10.20
N LYS A 337 -5.06 -5.68 11.40
CA LYS A 337 -4.73 -4.30 11.81
C LYS A 337 -3.45 -3.85 11.10
N PHE A 338 -3.48 -2.63 10.59
CA PHE A 338 -2.26 -1.99 10.11
C PHE A 338 -1.40 -1.57 11.30
N ASP A 339 -0.12 -1.91 11.28
CA ASP A 339 0.86 -1.58 12.32
C ASP A 339 1.98 -0.73 11.69
N PRO A 340 2.04 0.59 11.97
CA PRO A 340 3.07 1.48 11.42
C PRO A 340 4.49 1.12 11.88
N ASP A 341 4.65 0.60 13.10
CA ASP A 341 5.96 0.22 13.62
C ASP A 341 6.44 -1.05 12.94
N LYS A 342 5.52 -2.00 12.65
CA LYS A 342 5.84 -3.18 11.84
C LYS A 342 6.20 -2.81 10.40
N ALA A 343 5.55 -1.80 9.82
CA ALA A 343 5.91 -1.28 8.50
C ALA A 343 7.36 -0.73 8.47
N LYS A 344 7.73 0.06 9.48
CA LYS A 344 9.10 0.55 9.66
C LYS A 344 10.09 -0.57 9.93
N TRP A 345 9.69 -1.60 10.68
CA TRP A 345 10.53 -2.78 10.90
C TRP A 345 10.85 -3.49 9.59
N PHE A 346 9.85 -3.77 8.74
CA PHE A 346 10.09 -4.33 7.40
C PHE A 346 11.04 -3.44 6.61
N GLN A 347 10.75 -2.14 6.55
CA GLN A 347 11.61 -1.17 5.87
C GLN A 347 13.06 -1.25 6.33
N GLN A 348 13.31 -1.26 7.64
CA GLN A 348 14.65 -1.37 8.19
C GLN A 348 15.34 -2.69 7.79
N GLN A 349 14.65 -3.83 7.88
CA GLN A 349 15.25 -5.12 7.50
C GLN A 349 15.72 -5.09 6.04
N TYR A 350 14.88 -4.61 5.13
CA TYR A 350 15.25 -4.48 3.71
C TYR A 350 16.30 -3.41 3.45
N PHE A 351 16.30 -2.31 4.21
CA PHE A 351 17.30 -1.26 4.09
C PHE A 351 18.68 -1.81 4.47
N VAL A 352 18.80 -2.49 5.61
CA VAL A 352 20.05 -3.09 6.08
C VAL A 352 20.61 -4.15 5.12
N GLU A 353 19.73 -4.92 4.49
CA GLU A 353 20.12 -5.93 3.49
C GLU A 353 20.72 -5.34 2.20
N GLN A 354 20.50 -4.04 1.92
CA GLN A 354 21.10 -3.42 0.74
C GLN A 354 22.63 -3.33 0.87
N ASP A 355 23.31 -3.40 -0.28
CA ASP A 355 24.75 -3.18 -0.36
C ASP A 355 25.10 -1.77 0.12
N ASP A 356 26.18 -1.66 0.89
CA ASP A 356 26.69 -0.38 1.42
C ASP A 356 26.96 0.62 0.31
N ALA A 357 27.37 0.15 -0.88
CA ALA A 357 27.60 0.98 -2.06
C ALA A 357 26.32 1.59 -2.63
N VAL A 358 25.18 0.88 -2.54
CA VAL A 358 23.88 1.38 -3.01
C VAL A 358 23.38 2.49 -2.10
N ILE A 359 23.36 2.22 -0.79
CA ILE A 359 22.95 3.22 0.20
C ILE A 359 23.94 4.39 0.21
N GLY A 360 25.24 4.11 0.15
CA GLY A 360 26.29 5.12 0.13
C GLY A 360 26.21 6.04 -1.08
N ALA A 361 25.86 5.53 -2.27
CA ALA A 361 25.64 6.37 -3.44
C ALA A 361 24.42 7.31 -3.25
N ALA A 362 23.33 6.81 -2.66
CA ALA A 362 22.17 7.62 -2.34
C ALA A 362 22.49 8.68 -1.28
N PHE A 363 23.23 8.31 -0.24
CA PHE A 363 23.60 9.23 0.84
C PHE A 363 24.61 10.27 0.38
N ALA A 364 25.59 9.92 -0.46
CA ALA A 364 26.51 10.89 -1.07
C ALA A 364 25.77 11.97 -1.87
N LYS A 365 24.71 11.58 -2.60
CA LYS A 365 23.83 12.53 -3.29
C LYS A 365 23.08 13.44 -2.32
N ALA A 366 22.61 12.91 -1.20
CA ALA A 366 21.93 13.69 -0.15
C ALA A 366 22.89 14.67 0.56
N LEU A 367 24.12 14.24 0.88
CA LEU A 367 25.18 15.10 1.40
C LEU A 367 25.51 16.23 0.40
N GLN A 368 25.57 15.91 -0.90
CA GLN A 368 25.81 16.90 -1.95
C GLN A 368 24.69 17.96 -2.02
N SER A 369 23.42 17.58 -1.87
CA SER A 369 22.32 18.56 -1.88
C SER A 369 22.36 19.52 -0.68
N GLU A 370 22.90 19.06 0.44
CA GLU A 370 23.12 19.88 1.65
C GLU A 370 24.45 20.67 1.60
N ASN A 371 25.21 20.59 0.51
CA ASN A 371 26.55 21.19 0.35
C ASN A 371 27.57 20.69 1.39
N ILE A 372 27.41 19.46 1.88
CA ILE A 372 28.34 18.82 2.81
C ILE A 372 29.45 18.13 1.99
N ASN A 373 30.70 18.48 2.29
CA ASN A 373 31.85 17.78 1.69
C ASN A 373 32.02 16.41 2.33
N TYR A 374 31.99 15.36 1.50
CA TYR A 374 32.07 13.97 1.94
C TYR A 374 33.34 13.24 1.50
N GLY A 375 34.30 13.95 0.88
CA GLY A 375 35.56 13.37 0.41
C GLY A 375 35.36 12.47 -0.82
N SER A 376 35.21 11.16 -0.61
CA SER A 376 35.10 10.16 -1.68
C SER A 376 33.88 9.25 -1.49
N GLN A 377 33.41 8.66 -2.59
CA GLN A 377 32.32 7.68 -2.56
C GLN A 377 32.66 6.47 -1.68
N ASP A 378 33.90 5.99 -1.75
CA ASP A 378 34.35 4.84 -0.93
C ASP A 378 34.29 5.15 0.57
N TYR A 379 34.63 6.39 0.96
CA TYR A 379 34.52 6.82 2.35
C TYR A 379 33.05 6.83 2.83
N VAL A 380 32.13 7.34 2.01
CA VAL A 380 30.69 7.32 2.33
C VAL A 380 30.18 5.88 2.48
N ASN A 381 30.59 4.97 1.59
CA ASN A 381 30.19 3.56 1.67
C ASN A 381 30.65 2.92 2.98
N LEU A 382 31.91 3.16 3.40
CA LEU A 382 32.43 2.68 4.68
C LEU A 382 31.66 3.24 5.88
N VAL A 383 31.37 4.56 5.87
CA VAL A 383 30.59 5.21 6.91
C VAL A 383 29.19 4.60 7.02
N VAL A 384 28.53 4.37 5.89
CA VAL A 384 27.21 3.70 5.85
C VAL A 384 27.26 2.31 6.47
N GLY A 385 28.26 1.50 6.11
CA GLY A 385 28.43 0.15 6.67
C GLY A 385 28.56 0.14 8.19
N LEU A 386 29.15 1.19 8.79
CA LEU A 386 29.28 1.33 10.25
C LEU A 386 27.96 1.63 10.97
N VAL A 387 26.95 2.18 10.27
CA VAL A 387 25.75 2.74 10.92
C VAL A 387 24.42 2.20 10.40
N LYS A 388 24.37 1.60 9.20
CA LYS A 388 23.11 1.25 8.51
C LYS A 388 22.18 0.35 9.33
N GLU A 389 22.75 -0.52 10.18
CA GLU A 389 22.02 -1.39 11.11
C GLU A 389 21.05 -0.64 12.04
N ARG A 390 21.28 0.66 12.24
CA ARG A 390 20.46 1.53 13.10
C ARG A 390 19.51 2.44 12.33
N ALA A 391 19.65 2.51 11.01
CA ALA A 391 18.84 3.37 10.15
C ALA A 391 17.61 2.61 9.67
N VAL A 392 16.46 3.28 9.65
CA VAL A 392 15.23 2.81 9.00
C VAL A 392 15.14 3.39 7.59
N PHE A 393 15.50 4.67 7.46
CA PHE A 393 15.48 5.43 6.21
C PHE A 393 16.83 6.05 5.92
N LEU A 394 17.00 6.49 4.67
CA LEU A 394 18.21 7.19 4.23
C LEU A 394 18.48 8.46 5.07
N ASP A 395 17.42 9.20 5.42
CA ASP A 395 17.54 10.46 6.15
C ASP A 395 18.03 10.27 7.59
N ASP A 396 17.80 9.09 8.19
CA ASP A 396 18.33 8.77 9.53
C ASP A 396 19.87 8.81 9.54
N LEU A 397 20.52 8.64 8.39
CA LEU A 397 21.98 8.69 8.27
C LEU A 397 22.57 10.08 8.54
N PHE A 398 21.81 11.17 8.37
CA PHE A 398 22.30 12.49 8.75
C PHE A 398 22.53 12.59 10.26
N GLU A 399 21.62 12.06 11.07
CA GLU A 399 21.79 12.00 12.53
C GLU A 399 22.82 10.94 12.93
N LEU A 400 22.74 9.75 12.32
CA LEU A 400 23.56 8.60 12.69
C LEU A 400 25.02 8.66 12.22
N ALA A 401 25.30 9.42 11.17
CA ALA A 401 26.61 9.50 10.54
C ALA A 401 27.07 10.92 10.14
N GLY A 402 26.25 11.96 10.28
CA GLY A 402 26.63 13.33 9.90
C GLY A 402 27.93 13.80 10.54
N PHE A 403 28.22 13.34 11.76
CA PHE A 403 29.47 13.65 12.47
C PHE A 403 30.73 13.09 11.77
N PHE A 404 30.64 12.14 10.84
CA PHE A 404 31.79 11.72 10.05
C PHE A 404 32.23 12.75 8.99
N PHE A 405 31.36 13.70 8.65
CA PHE A 405 31.57 14.68 7.59
C PHE A 405 31.68 16.11 8.13
N GLU A 406 30.93 16.42 9.18
CA GLU A 406 30.99 17.73 9.84
C GLU A 406 31.24 17.59 11.34
N ALA A 407 32.05 18.49 11.89
CA ALA A 407 32.24 18.57 13.33
C ALA A 407 30.96 19.02 14.04
N PRO A 408 30.64 18.48 15.24
CA PRO A 408 29.52 18.96 16.03
C PRO A 408 29.73 20.43 16.41
N LYS A 409 28.74 21.27 16.11
CA LYS A 409 28.72 22.69 16.47
C LYS A 409 28.11 22.93 17.86
N GLU A 410 27.27 22.00 18.29
CA GLU A 410 26.54 22.04 19.55
C GLU A 410 26.67 20.68 20.27
N PHE A 411 26.49 20.70 21.59
CA PHE A 411 26.54 19.51 22.44
C PHE A 411 25.22 19.34 23.18
N ASP A 412 24.64 18.13 23.14
CA ASP A 412 23.40 17.83 23.85
C ASP A 412 23.58 18.10 25.36
N GLU A 413 22.77 18.99 25.93
CA GLU A 413 22.95 19.48 27.30
C GLU A 413 22.88 18.36 28.35
N LYS A 414 21.98 17.38 28.14
CA LYS A 414 21.77 16.28 29.08
C LYS A 414 22.99 15.35 29.08
N ASN A 415 23.52 15.06 27.90
CA ASN A 415 24.73 14.29 27.69
C ASN A 415 25.96 15.03 28.19
N ALA A 416 26.07 16.34 27.97
CA ALA A 416 27.12 17.19 28.52
C ALA A 416 27.12 17.17 30.05
N LYS A 417 25.98 17.39 30.70
CA LYS A 417 25.85 17.26 32.17
C LYS A 417 26.24 15.88 32.68
N LYS A 418 25.99 14.83 31.90
CA LYS A 418 26.31 13.45 32.27
C LYS A 418 27.80 13.13 32.09
N ALA A 419 28.39 13.53 30.97
CA ALA A 419 29.73 13.14 30.54
C ALA A 419 30.82 14.14 30.98
N TRP A 420 30.54 15.44 30.95
CA TRP A 420 31.49 16.50 31.26
C TRP A 420 31.40 16.92 32.74
N LYS A 421 32.49 16.73 33.49
CA LYS A 421 32.66 17.06 34.91
C LYS A 421 33.85 17.99 35.08
N GLU A 422 34.05 18.53 36.29
CA GLU A 422 35.13 19.49 36.58
C GLU A 422 36.53 19.02 36.14
N SER A 423 36.85 17.73 36.26
CA SER A 423 38.15 17.17 35.84
C SER A 423 38.20 16.70 34.39
N THR A 424 37.11 16.81 33.63
CA THR A 424 37.03 16.29 32.26
C THR A 424 37.94 17.06 31.31
N SER A 425 38.01 18.39 31.43
CA SER A 425 38.88 19.22 30.58
C SER A 425 40.36 18.82 30.69
N ASP A 426 40.85 18.56 31.91
CA ASP A 426 42.22 18.11 32.14
C ASP A 426 42.48 16.71 31.56
N LEU A 427 41.52 15.79 31.73
CA LEU A 427 41.61 14.44 31.17
C LEU A 427 41.58 14.45 29.63
N MET A 428 40.80 15.34 29.01
CA MET A 428 40.76 15.47 27.55
C MET A 428 42.05 16.10 27.00
N ASN A 429 42.69 17.04 27.72
CA ASN A 429 44.02 17.52 27.36
C ASN A 429 45.07 16.40 27.41
N GLN A 430 45.06 15.55 28.44
CA GLN A 430 45.94 14.39 28.52
C GLN A 430 45.65 13.36 27.41
N LEU A 431 44.38 13.13 27.08
CA LEU A 431 43.98 12.26 25.98
C LEU A 431 44.51 12.77 24.64
N ILE A 432 44.46 14.09 24.41
CA ILE A 432 45.06 14.71 23.21
C ILE A 432 46.55 14.36 23.11
N GLU A 433 47.32 14.47 24.19
CA GLU A 433 48.75 14.11 24.17
C GLU A 433 49.00 12.63 23.84
N VAL A 434 48.12 11.73 24.30
CA VAL A 434 48.20 10.30 23.99
C VAL A 434 47.94 10.06 22.50
N ILE A 435 46.89 10.69 21.95
CA ILE A 435 46.55 10.59 20.54
C ILE A 435 47.66 11.18 19.66
N GLU A 436 48.23 12.33 20.04
CA GLU A 436 49.35 12.97 19.36
C GLU A 436 50.58 12.05 19.25
N LYS A 437 50.86 11.25 20.30
CA LYS A 437 51.98 10.30 20.36
C LYS A 437 51.67 8.93 19.74
N THR A 438 50.42 8.67 19.35
CA THR A 438 50.04 7.41 18.72
C THR A 438 50.35 7.46 17.23
N ASP A 439 51.19 6.54 16.75
CA ASP A 439 51.57 6.43 15.33
C ASP A 439 50.54 5.66 14.50
N ASP A 440 49.91 4.64 15.10
CA ASP A 440 48.85 3.83 14.48
C ASP A 440 47.48 4.47 14.73
N ASP A 441 46.99 5.24 13.75
CA ASP A 441 45.70 5.94 13.79
C ASP A 441 44.51 5.08 13.35
N THR A 442 44.71 3.76 13.20
CA THR A 442 43.60 2.81 13.06
C THR A 442 42.78 2.73 14.35
N ALA A 443 41.53 2.28 14.25
CA ALA A 443 40.68 2.08 15.42
C ALA A 443 41.34 1.17 16.48
N SER A 444 42.06 0.12 16.05
CA SER A 444 42.79 -0.78 16.97
C SER A 444 43.97 -0.06 17.64
N GLY A 445 44.80 0.65 16.88
CA GLY A 445 45.95 1.37 17.41
C GLY A 445 45.57 2.46 18.41
N LEU A 446 44.52 3.23 18.10
CA LEU A 446 43.94 4.21 19.03
C LEU A 446 43.36 3.52 20.28
N SER A 447 42.64 2.40 20.12
CA SER A 447 42.08 1.66 21.24
C SER A 447 43.16 1.17 22.20
N ASP A 448 44.21 0.55 21.68
CA ASP A 448 45.31 -0.02 22.46
C ASP A 448 46.08 1.08 23.20
N SER A 449 46.40 2.17 22.51
CA SER A 449 47.14 3.30 23.08
C SER A 449 46.35 3.99 24.20
N ILE A 450 45.07 4.28 23.95
CA ILE A 450 44.21 4.96 24.92
C ILE A 450 43.91 4.04 26.11
N LYS A 451 43.55 2.77 25.89
CA LYS A 451 43.30 1.82 26.98
C LYS A 451 44.56 1.53 27.80
N GLY A 452 45.73 1.46 27.16
CA GLY A 452 47.02 1.30 27.83
C GLY A 452 47.38 2.48 28.73
N TRP A 453 47.16 3.71 28.25
CA TRP A 453 47.29 4.93 29.05
C TRP A 453 46.31 4.94 30.24
N MET A 454 45.04 4.60 29.99
CA MET A 454 44.01 4.55 31.04
C MET A 454 44.38 3.56 32.14
N LYS A 455 44.88 2.38 31.76
CA LYS A 455 45.32 1.36 32.73
C LYS A 455 46.50 1.85 33.57
N SER A 456 47.47 2.51 32.95
CA SER A 456 48.66 3.03 33.63
C SER A 456 48.35 4.17 34.61
N ASN A 457 47.24 4.87 34.41
CA ASN A 457 46.80 6.00 35.25
C ASN A 457 45.55 5.68 36.10
N GLU A 458 45.15 4.40 36.17
CA GLU A 458 43.99 3.92 36.93
C GLU A 458 42.67 4.68 36.60
N LEU A 459 42.49 5.05 35.33
CA LEU A 459 41.34 5.82 34.85
C LEU A 459 40.18 4.90 34.46
N GLY A 460 38.98 5.21 34.97
CA GLY A 460 37.76 4.47 34.64
C GLY A 460 37.28 4.70 33.21
N PHE A 461 36.80 3.65 32.54
CA PHE A 461 36.35 3.67 31.14
C PHE A 461 35.39 4.81 30.80
N GLY A 462 34.32 4.96 31.59
CA GLY A 462 33.30 5.99 31.37
C GLY A 462 33.81 7.43 31.53
N LYS A 463 34.90 7.66 32.28
CA LYS A 463 35.48 9.00 32.45
C LYS A 463 36.18 9.51 31.19
N ILE A 464 36.59 8.62 30.29
CA ILE A 464 37.30 8.99 29.06
C ILE A 464 36.39 8.81 27.85
N MET A 465 35.75 7.65 27.73
CA MET A 465 34.99 7.31 26.52
C MET A 465 33.74 8.14 26.32
N MET A 466 33.03 8.50 27.41
CA MET A 466 31.82 9.33 27.29
C MET A 466 32.16 10.78 26.89
N PRO A 467 33.13 11.46 27.53
CA PRO A 467 33.59 12.77 27.06
C PRO A 467 34.15 12.74 25.65
N MET A 468 35.00 11.75 25.32
CA MET A 468 35.54 11.60 23.98
C MET A 468 34.41 11.48 22.95
N ARG A 469 33.44 10.59 23.17
CA ARG A 469 32.28 10.45 22.28
C ARG A 469 31.50 11.76 22.16
N LEU A 470 31.20 12.41 23.28
CA LEU A 470 30.51 13.70 23.27
C LEU A 470 31.27 14.73 22.44
N SER A 471 32.59 14.81 22.59
CA SER A 471 33.44 15.72 21.82
C SER A 471 33.41 15.44 20.32
N LEU A 472 33.44 14.16 19.92
CA LEU A 472 33.48 13.78 18.51
C LEU A 472 32.12 13.87 17.82
N VAL A 473 31.02 13.61 18.54
CA VAL A 473 29.69 13.41 17.98
C VAL A 473 28.71 14.53 18.32
N GLY A 474 28.96 15.30 19.39
CA GLY A 474 27.98 16.25 19.94
C GLY A 474 26.96 15.61 20.88
N SER A 475 26.90 14.27 20.94
CA SER A 475 25.99 13.50 21.80
C SER A 475 26.60 12.14 22.18
N LEU A 476 25.90 11.34 22.99
CA LEU A 476 26.36 10.00 23.40
C LEU A 476 25.84 8.87 22.48
N MET A 477 25.72 9.13 21.17
CA MET A 477 25.31 8.14 20.17
C MET A 477 26.48 7.73 19.24
N GLY A 478 26.16 6.95 18.20
CA GLY A 478 27.10 6.53 17.15
C GLY A 478 27.72 5.14 17.36
N PRO A 479 28.58 4.69 16.42
CA PRO A 479 29.30 3.41 16.47
C PRO A 479 30.42 3.45 17.53
N ASP A 480 31.37 2.52 17.50
CA ASP A 480 32.51 2.53 18.42
C ASP A 480 33.30 3.86 18.30
N VAL A 481 33.71 4.44 19.43
CA VAL A 481 34.35 5.78 19.45
C VAL A 481 35.73 5.77 18.79
N PHE A 482 36.42 4.63 18.78
CA PHE A 482 37.72 4.48 18.12
C PHE A 482 37.55 4.39 16.59
N GLU A 483 36.48 3.75 16.12
CA GLU A 483 36.10 3.77 14.70
C GLU A 483 35.81 5.20 14.23
N ILE A 484 35.06 5.96 15.04
CA ILE A 484 34.79 7.38 14.75
C ILE A 484 36.10 8.16 14.65
N ALA A 485 36.98 8.06 15.66
CA ALA A 485 38.23 8.79 15.71
C ALA A 485 39.19 8.44 14.55
N SER A 486 39.24 7.16 14.18
CA SER A 486 40.05 6.68 13.06
C SER A 486 39.53 7.21 11.73
N MET A 487 38.22 7.12 11.48
CA MET A 487 37.59 7.53 10.23
C MET A 487 37.65 9.04 9.99
N ILE A 488 37.39 9.87 11.00
CA ILE A 488 37.54 11.32 10.86
C ILE A 488 39.01 11.75 10.83
N GLY A 489 39.91 10.88 11.27
CA GLY A 489 41.35 11.10 11.33
C GLY A 489 41.82 11.77 12.62
N LYS A 490 43.11 11.57 12.90
CA LYS A 490 43.81 12.04 14.11
C LYS A 490 43.70 13.55 14.33
N ASN A 491 43.93 14.35 13.29
CA ASN A 491 43.90 15.82 13.40
C ASN A 491 42.50 16.35 13.74
N GLU A 492 41.47 15.80 13.09
CA GLU A 492 40.09 16.18 13.32
C GLU A 492 39.62 15.75 14.71
N THR A 493 39.99 14.54 15.15
CA THR A 493 39.78 14.05 16.51
C THR A 493 40.32 15.03 17.56
N ILE A 494 41.58 15.46 17.41
CA ILE A 494 42.22 16.42 18.32
C ILE A 494 41.51 17.78 18.26
N SER A 495 41.17 18.25 17.06
CA SER A 495 40.45 19.52 16.84
C SER A 495 39.12 19.55 17.60
N ARG A 496 38.32 18.48 17.46
CA ARG A 496 37.01 18.36 18.14
C ARG A 496 37.13 18.25 19.66
N LEU A 497 38.14 17.54 20.16
CA LEU A 497 38.43 17.52 21.61
C LEU A 497 38.75 18.91 22.14
N LYS A 498 39.59 19.69 21.42
CA LYS A 498 39.92 21.08 21.80
C LYS A 498 38.69 21.98 21.77
N THR A 499 37.84 21.86 20.76
CA THR A 499 36.57 22.60 20.67
C THR A 499 35.65 22.28 21.85
N ALA A 500 35.48 21.00 22.19
CA ALA A 500 34.69 20.59 23.33
C ALA A 500 35.24 21.13 24.66
N ILE A 501 36.57 21.12 24.86
CA ILE A 501 37.22 21.74 26.02
C ILE A 501 36.91 23.24 26.08
N SER A 502 36.98 23.94 24.95
CA SER A 502 36.71 25.39 24.92
C SER A 502 35.24 25.75 25.20
N ILE A 503 34.30 24.86 24.87
CA ILE A 503 32.86 25.13 24.96
C ILE A 503 32.26 24.63 26.27
N LEU A 504 32.70 23.46 26.75
CA LEU A 504 32.13 22.77 27.92
C LEU A 504 32.99 22.90 29.19
N GLY A 505 34.24 23.35 29.03
CA GLY A 505 35.27 23.37 30.09
C GLY A 505 35.32 24.62 30.96
#